data_AF-A0A961LEG4-F1
#
_entry.id   AF-A0A961LEG4-F1
#
_cell.length_a   1.000
_cell.length_b   1.000
_cell.length_c   1.000
_cell.angle_alpha   90.00
_cell.angle_beta   90.00
_cell.angle_gamma   90.00
#
_symmetry.space_group_name_H-M   'P 1'
#
loop_
_entity.id
_entity.type
_entity.pdbx_description
1 polymer ?
#
loop_
_entity_poly.entity_id
_entity_poly.type
_entity_poly.pdbx_seq_one_letter_code
_entity_poly.pdbx_strand_id
1 'polypeptide(L)'
;MKTDPIIRAKATVTLDGDGGTPVCVHALDPAMSKALEGSGGTIWRANGCSVQVNSNSVSSVVLSGSSSVTSEENCFVGGVSQGLAGVTPPPTPGCETKPDPFAALPKPDTSGACDFTSFSRDKSMTLSPGLYCGGLTLKNATFTFEPGLYIIKDGAFVTSGGATLIGDGVSFFLTGNNAGVTWSGGGNYQLSATRAGPMAGFVVYLDPNANRLAKSVVSGSGNTFYEGALYFPNQKLELSGGSSAATPSPFTAFIARNFLFSGGSTLSINVAPDKSTVPIPAGLYPGSGNPRLIN
;
A
#
# COMPACT_ATOMS: atom_id res chain seq x y z
N MET A 1 -31.28 -35.17 -22.13
CA MET A 1 -30.27 -34.52 -21.27
C MET A 1 -30.03 -33.12 -21.81
N LYS A 2 -30.50 -32.10 -21.10
CA LYS A 2 -30.37 -30.69 -21.50
C LYS A 2 -29.09 -30.19 -20.84
N THR A 3 -28.07 -29.90 -21.63
CA THR A 3 -26.81 -29.31 -21.15
C THR A 3 -27.02 -27.82 -20.98
N ASP A 4 -26.97 -27.34 -19.73
CA ASP A 4 -26.99 -25.92 -19.43
C ASP A 4 -25.69 -25.26 -19.94
N PRO A 5 -25.76 -24.06 -20.54
CA PRO A 5 -24.58 -23.35 -20.98
C PRO A 5 -23.79 -22.83 -19.77
N ILE A 6 -22.50 -23.15 -19.72
CA ILE A 6 -21.55 -22.55 -18.78
C ILE A 6 -21.26 -21.13 -19.27
N ILE A 7 -21.90 -20.13 -18.64
CA ILE A 7 -21.56 -18.72 -18.86
C ILE A 7 -20.24 -18.45 -18.13
N ARG A 8 -19.13 -18.43 -18.86
CA ARG A 8 -17.85 -17.89 -18.36
C ARG A 8 -17.89 -16.38 -18.53
N ALA A 9 -18.32 -15.66 -17.49
CA ALA A 9 -18.16 -14.22 -17.43
C ALA A 9 -16.67 -13.91 -17.19
N LYS A 10 -15.94 -13.54 -18.23
CA LYS A 10 -14.63 -12.89 -18.10
C LYS A 10 -14.89 -11.40 -18.00
N ALA A 11 -14.91 -10.86 -16.78
CA ALA A 11 -14.85 -9.42 -16.57
C ALA A 11 -13.44 -8.97 -16.99
N THR A 12 -13.33 -8.41 -18.19
CA THR A 12 -12.13 -7.69 -18.61
C THR A 12 -12.45 -6.23 -18.37
N VAL A 13 -11.86 -5.64 -17.34
CA VAL A 13 -11.90 -4.19 -17.16
C VAL A 13 -10.90 -3.61 -18.13
N THR A 14 -11.39 -3.14 -19.28
CA THR A 14 -10.71 -2.09 -20.03
C THR A 14 -10.91 -0.81 -19.22
N LEU A 15 -9.83 -0.26 -18.68
CA LEU A 15 -9.81 1.13 -18.28
C LEU A 15 -9.91 1.92 -19.60
N ASP A 16 -11.13 2.20 -20.03
CA ASP A 16 -11.34 3.28 -20.98
C ASP A 16 -10.75 4.52 -20.32
N GLY A 17 -9.78 5.13 -21.00
CA GLY A 17 -8.95 6.20 -20.48
C GLY A 17 -9.70 7.50 -20.22
N ASP A 18 -10.66 7.50 -19.28
CA ASP A 18 -11.25 8.71 -18.73
C ASP A 18 -10.33 9.29 -17.63
N GLY A 19 -9.22 9.88 -18.10
CA GLY A 19 -8.99 11.32 -17.91
C GLY A 19 -8.55 11.87 -16.53
N GLY A 20 -8.01 11.07 -15.61
CA GLY A 20 -7.55 11.58 -14.31
C GLY A 20 -6.22 11.02 -13.82
N THR A 21 -5.40 11.86 -13.17
CA THR A 21 -4.16 11.45 -12.51
C THR A 21 -4.46 10.45 -11.38
N PRO A 22 -3.90 9.22 -11.42
CA PRO A 22 -4.17 8.21 -10.39
C PRO A 22 -3.69 8.68 -9.02
N VAL A 23 -4.41 8.31 -7.94
CA VAL A 23 -3.99 8.58 -6.57
C VAL A 23 -3.03 7.48 -6.13
N CYS A 24 -1.79 7.84 -5.78
CA CYS A 24 -0.77 6.88 -5.33
C CYS A 24 -0.39 7.05 -3.87
N VAL A 25 -0.74 8.17 -3.25
CA VAL A 25 -0.67 8.35 -1.80
C VAL A 25 -2.02 8.88 -1.33
N HIS A 26 -2.70 8.16 -0.44
CA HIS A 26 -4.01 8.57 0.08
C HIS A 26 -4.07 8.45 1.60
N ALA A 27 -4.09 9.58 2.30
CA ALA A 27 -4.36 9.65 3.73
C ALA A 27 -5.86 9.76 3.97
N LEU A 28 -6.47 8.71 4.51
CA LEU A 28 -7.92 8.53 4.55
C LEU A 28 -8.61 9.31 5.68
N ASP A 29 -7.96 9.52 6.82
CA ASP A 29 -8.62 10.08 8.02
C ASP A 29 -9.01 11.56 7.81
N PRO A 30 -10.31 11.90 7.91
CA PRO A 30 -10.81 13.23 7.55
C PRO A 30 -10.55 14.31 8.62
N ALA A 31 -10.11 13.93 9.82
CA ALA A 31 -9.96 14.88 10.94
C ALA A 31 -8.57 14.85 11.59
N MET A 32 -7.64 14.05 11.07
CA MET A 32 -6.38 13.84 11.75
C MET A 32 -5.39 15.00 11.57
N SER A 33 -4.91 15.57 12.67
CA SER A 33 -3.68 16.38 12.62
C SER A 33 -2.51 15.49 12.23
N LYS A 34 -1.62 16.00 11.37
CA LYS A 34 -0.49 15.22 10.81
C LYS A 34 -0.97 13.96 10.08
N ALA A 35 -1.99 14.10 9.24
CA ALA A 35 -2.46 13.04 8.35
C ALA A 35 -1.36 12.61 7.37
N LEU A 36 -0.53 13.56 6.93
CA LEU A 36 0.74 13.30 6.24
C LEU A 36 1.86 14.05 6.95
N GLU A 37 2.76 13.31 7.59
CA GLU A 37 3.91 13.86 8.32
C GLU A 37 5.23 13.46 7.64
N GLY A 38 6.07 14.45 7.34
CA GLY A 38 7.45 14.27 6.89
C GLY A 38 8.42 14.90 7.89
N SER A 39 9.45 14.16 8.32
CA SER A 39 10.41 14.65 9.30
C SER A 39 11.85 14.23 9.04
N GLY A 40 12.79 15.12 9.37
CA GLY A 40 14.23 14.84 9.24
C GLY A 40 14.76 14.87 7.81
N GLY A 41 14.10 15.56 6.88
CA GLY A 41 14.60 15.75 5.50
C GLY A 41 14.13 14.71 4.51
N THR A 42 12.93 14.18 4.71
CA THR A 42 12.34 13.18 3.82
C THR A 42 11.90 13.76 2.50
N ILE A 43 12.13 13.03 1.41
CA ILE A 43 11.70 13.45 0.07
C ILE A 43 10.68 12.44 -0.46
N TRP A 44 9.44 12.87 -0.64
CA TRP A 44 8.41 12.09 -1.33
C TRP A 44 8.39 12.48 -2.81
N ARG A 45 8.57 11.51 -3.71
CA ARG A 45 8.43 11.68 -5.16
C ARG A 45 7.33 10.78 -5.66
N ALA A 46 6.20 11.34 -6.05
CA ALA A 46 5.03 10.66 -6.61
C ALA A 46 4.95 10.95 -8.11
N ASN A 47 5.74 10.24 -8.91
CA ASN A 47 5.86 10.49 -10.34
C ASN A 47 4.69 9.83 -11.10
N GLY A 48 3.98 10.61 -11.93
CA GLY A 48 2.82 10.12 -12.68
C GLY A 48 1.56 9.90 -11.84
N CYS A 49 1.51 10.45 -10.62
CA CYS A 49 0.37 10.28 -9.72
C CYS A 49 0.16 11.45 -8.75
N SER A 50 -1.01 11.47 -8.11
CA SER A 50 -1.44 12.49 -7.16
C SER A 50 -1.32 12.01 -5.71
N VAL A 51 -1.17 12.99 -4.81
CA VAL A 51 -1.21 12.79 -3.36
C VAL A 51 -2.51 13.39 -2.82
N GLN A 52 -3.34 12.55 -2.21
CA GLN A 52 -4.61 12.91 -1.59
C GLN A 52 -4.49 12.89 -0.07
N VAL A 53 -4.89 13.97 0.60
CA VAL A 53 -4.98 14.04 2.07
C VAL A 53 -6.35 14.55 2.46
N ASN A 54 -7.18 13.65 3.00
CA ASN A 54 -8.57 13.95 3.36
C ASN A 54 -8.72 14.83 4.60
N SER A 55 -7.71 14.91 5.45
CA SER A 55 -7.85 15.63 6.71
C SER A 55 -8.09 17.11 6.51
N ASN A 56 -9.15 17.63 7.12
CA ASN A 56 -9.50 19.06 7.14
C ASN A 56 -8.79 19.85 8.26
N SER A 57 -7.91 19.21 9.03
CA SER A 57 -7.12 19.87 10.08
C SER A 57 -6.29 21.01 9.50
N VAL A 58 -6.15 22.12 10.23
CA VAL A 58 -5.23 23.22 9.89
C VAL A 58 -3.76 22.78 9.81
N SER A 59 -3.45 21.62 10.41
CA SER A 59 -2.16 20.95 10.38
C SER A 59 -2.28 19.55 9.75
N SER A 60 -3.01 19.42 8.64
CA SER A 60 -3.23 18.12 7.97
C SER A 60 -1.92 17.57 7.39
N VAL A 61 -1.13 18.43 6.75
CA VAL A 61 0.18 18.10 6.20
C VAL A 61 1.26 18.84 6.98
N VAL A 62 2.22 18.11 7.54
CA VAL A 62 3.32 18.69 8.33
C VAL A 62 4.66 18.20 7.79
N LEU A 63 5.46 19.12 7.25
CA LEU A 63 6.78 18.83 6.69
C LEU A 63 7.86 19.59 7.47
N SER A 64 8.79 18.85 8.07
CA SER A 64 9.86 19.41 8.91
C SER A 64 11.25 18.93 8.48
N GLY A 65 12.30 19.66 8.89
CA GLY A 65 13.70 19.29 8.62
C GLY A 65 14.06 19.26 7.14
N SER A 66 13.53 20.18 6.32
CA SER A 66 13.68 20.20 4.85
C SER A 66 13.01 19.04 4.11
N SER A 67 11.96 18.45 4.70
CA SER A 67 11.15 17.46 3.99
C SER A 67 10.33 18.08 2.85
N SER A 68 10.15 17.37 1.74
CA SER A 68 9.39 17.83 0.58
C SER A 68 8.49 16.76 0.00
N VAL A 69 7.47 17.21 -0.74
CA VAL A 69 6.59 16.37 -1.54
C VAL A 69 6.61 16.88 -2.97
N THR A 70 6.86 16.01 -3.94
CA THR A 70 6.75 16.28 -5.36
C THR A 70 5.80 15.27 -5.99
N SER A 71 4.82 15.74 -6.73
CA SER A 71 3.81 14.92 -7.40
C SER A 71 3.29 15.59 -8.67
N GLU A 72 2.42 14.91 -9.41
CA GLU A 72 1.67 15.54 -10.52
C GLU A 72 0.58 16.49 -9.98
N GLU A 73 -0.07 16.10 -8.89
CA GLU A 73 -1.10 16.89 -8.22
C GLU A 73 -1.09 16.63 -6.71
N ASN A 74 -1.33 17.67 -5.91
CA ASN A 74 -1.50 17.57 -4.47
C ASN A 74 -2.91 18.04 -4.08
N CYS A 75 -3.79 17.12 -3.72
CA CYS A 75 -5.13 17.45 -3.24
C CYS A 75 -5.14 17.33 -1.71
N PHE A 76 -4.96 18.45 -1.01
CA PHE A 76 -4.98 18.50 0.45
C PHE A 76 -6.18 19.33 0.92
N VAL A 77 -7.08 18.69 1.69
CA VAL A 77 -8.32 19.33 2.17
C VAL A 77 -8.03 20.36 3.27
N GLY A 78 -7.10 20.03 4.17
CA GLY A 78 -6.69 20.87 5.30
C GLY A 78 -5.43 21.69 5.05
N GLY A 79 -4.90 22.29 6.12
CA GLY A 79 -3.74 23.17 6.06
C GLY A 79 -2.39 22.45 5.97
N VAL A 80 -1.44 23.11 5.30
CA VAL A 80 -0.05 22.67 5.17
C VAL A 80 0.84 23.51 6.08
N SER A 81 1.61 22.85 6.94
CA SER A 81 2.67 23.45 7.77
C SER A 81 4.02 22.91 7.31
N GLN A 82 4.82 23.73 6.65
CA GLN A 82 6.10 23.31 6.07
C GLN A 82 7.25 24.28 6.38
N GLY A 83 8.48 23.77 6.34
CA GLY A 83 9.71 24.56 6.41
C GLY A 83 10.14 25.14 5.06
N LEU A 84 11.46 25.26 4.83
CA LEU A 84 12.02 25.82 3.58
C LEU A 84 11.80 24.92 2.35
N ALA A 85 11.83 23.60 2.54
CA ALA A 85 11.42 22.64 1.51
C ALA A 85 9.90 22.44 1.61
N GLY A 86 9.24 22.33 0.47
CA GLY A 86 7.77 22.37 0.40
C GLY A 86 7.14 21.33 -0.50
N VAL A 87 5.87 21.58 -0.78
CA VAL A 87 5.00 20.78 -1.64
C VAL A 87 4.99 21.36 -3.06
N THR A 88 5.25 20.51 -4.07
CA THR A 88 5.28 20.88 -5.49
C THR A 88 4.45 19.88 -6.31
N PRO A 89 3.48 20.32 -7.13
CA PRO A 89 2.92 21.68 -7.18
C PRO A 89 2.23 22.05 -5.86
N PRO A 90 1.90 23.33 -5.62
CA PRO A 90 1.07 23.71 -4.47
C PRO A 90 -0.26 22.93 -4.42
N PRO A 91 -0.88 22.78 -3.23
CA PRO A 91 -2.15 22.06 -3.14
C PRO A 91 -3.25 22.66 -4.01
N THR A 92 -4.03 21.81 -4.67
CA THR A 92 -5.18 22.17 -5.50
C THR A 92 -6.21 22.96 -4.65
N PRO A 93 -6.55 24.21 -5.02
CA PRO A 93 -7.56 24.98 -4.31
C PRO A 93 -8.92 24.28 -4.30
N GLY A 94 -9.59 24.27 -3.15
CA GLY A 94 -10.92 23.65 -3.02
C GLY A 94 -10.91 22.13 -3.12
N CYS A 95 -9.78 21.47 -2.83
CA CYS A 95 -9.70 20.02 -2.77
C CYS A 95 -10.79 19.43 -1.85
N GLU A 96 -11.49 18.42 -2.35
CA GLU A 96 -12.51 17.67 -1.61
C GLU A 96 -11.96 16.36 -1.06
N THR A 97 -12.60 15.84 0.00
CA THR A 97 -12.30 14.52 0.53
C THR A 97 -12.67 13.44 -0.48
N LYS A 98 -11.77 12.48 -0.72
CA LYS A 98 -12.07 11.29 -1.52
C LYS A 98 -12.35 10.10 -0.60
N PRO A 99 -13.48 9.39 -0.73
CA PRO A 99 -13.77 8.22 0.09
C PRO A 99 -12.72 7.13 -0.12
N ASP A 100 -12.62 6.20 0.81
CA ASP A 100 -11.76 5.03 0.65
C ASP A 100 -12.26 4.17 -0.53
N PRO A 101 -11.48 4.07 -1.63
CA PRO A 101 -11.93 3.35 -2.82
C PRO A 101 -12.01 1.82 -2.61
N PHE A 102 -11.47 1.31 -1.51
CA PHE A 102 -11.29 -0.12 -1.25
C PHE A 102 -12.07 -0.64 -0.04
N ALA A 103 -12.84 0.23 0.62
CA ALA A 103 -13.63 -0.13 1.81
C ALA A 103 -14.63 -1.26 1.55
N ALA A 104 -15.13 -1.37 0.32
CA ALA A 104 -16.11 -2.39 -0.10
C ALA A 104 -15.50 -3.59 -0.85
N LEU A 105 -14.16 -3.68 -0.95
CA LEU A 105 -13.53 -4.81 -1.65
C LEU A 105 -13.89 -6.14 -0.97
N PRO A 106 -14.29 -7.17 -1.74
CA PRO A 106 -14.51 -8.51 -1.21
C PRO A 106 -13.25 -9.05 -0.53
N LYS A 107 -13.40 -9.47 0.72
CA LYS A 107 -12.29 -9.99 1.53
C LYS A 107 -12.14 -11.51 1.33
N PRO A 108 -10.91 -12.05 1.35
CA PRO A 108 -10.70 -13.49 1.35
C PRO A 108 -11.41 -14.19 2.52
N ASP A 109 -11.89 -15.40 2.30
CA ASP A 109 -12.43 -16.23 3.38
C ASP A 109 -11.32 -16.63 4.36
N THR A 110 -11.60 -16.52 5.66
CA THR A 110 -10.68 -16.83 6.76
C THR A 110 -11.29 -17.80 7.79
N SER A 111 -12.37 -18.50 7.39
CA SER A 111 -13.09 -19.48 8.21
C SER A 111 -12.41 -20.86 8.27
N GLY A 112 -11.46 -21.14 7.36
CA GLY A 112 -10.72 -22.39 7.30
C GLY A 112 -9.79 -22.63 8.49
N ALA A 113 -9.30 -23.88 8.58
CA ALA A 113 -8.26 -24.24 9.55
C ALA A 113 -6.93 -23.56 9.20
N CYS A 114 -6.16 -23.22 10.22
CA CYS A 114 -4.85 -22.61 10.05
C CYS A 114 -3.87 -23.62 9.43
N ASP A 115 -3.26 -23.28 8.29
CA ASP A 115 -2.19 -24.06 7.69
C ASP A 115 -0.91 -23.96 8.53
N PHE A 116 -0.69 -22.77 9.11
CA PHE A 116 0.45 -22.47 9.97
C PHE A 116 0.01 -21.69 11.20
N THR A 117 0.66 -21.97 12.33
CA THR A 117 0.38 -21.30 13.61
C THR A 117 1.65 -20.70 14.21
N SER A 118 1.61 -19.41 14.56
CA SER A 118 2.72 -18.67 15.16
C SER A 118 4.04 -18.88 14.40
N PHE A 119 3.99 -18.77 13.08
CA PHE A 119 5.10 -19.15 12.21
C PHE A 119 6.28 -18.20 12.42
N SER A 120 7.42 -18.75 12.85
CA SER A 120 8.66 -17.98 13.06
C SER A 120 9.86 -18.71 12.47
N ARG A 121 10.66 -18.01 11.67
CA ARG A 121 11.88 -18.55 11.05
C ARG A 121 12.99 -17.51 11.00
N ASP A 122 14.22 -17.99 11.12
CA ASP A 122 15.46 -17.21 11.07
C ASP A 122 16.49 -17.78 10.07
N LYS A 123 16.05 -18.73 9.24
CA LYS A 123 16.85 -19.39 8.21
C LYS A 123 16.12 -19.31 6.88
N SER A 124 16.88 -19.13 5.80
CA SER A 124 16.34 -18.97 4.45
C SER A 124 15.47 -20.15 4.05
N MET A 125 14.31 -19.86 3.48
CA MET A 125 13.39 -20.87 2.96
C MET A 125 12.39 -20.28 1.98
N THR A 126 11.74 -21.18 1.24
CA THR A 126 10.57 -20.86 0.42
C THR A 126 9.29 -21.10 1.23
N LEU A 127 8.38 -20.12 1.24
CA LEU A 127 7.06 -20.19 1.88
C LEU A 127 5.98 -20.41 0.82
N SER A 128 4.98 -21.23 1.12
CA SER A 128 3.83 -21.45 0.25
C SER A 128 2.62 -20.61 0.68
N PRO A 129 1.74 -20.20 -0.25
CA PRO A 129 0.50 -19.51 0.08
C PRO A 129 -0.36 -20.32 1.06
N GLY A 130 -1.15 -19.63 1.89
CA GLY A 130 -1.99 -20.28 2.90
C GLY A 130 -2.44 -19.34 4.03
N LEU A 131 -3.11 -19.94 5.02
CA LEU A 131 -3.61 -19.27 6.23
C LEU A 131 -2.61 -19.42 7.39
N TYR A 132 -1.96 -18.31 7.73
CA TYR A 132 -1.02 -18.14 8.83
C TYR A 132 -1.70 -17.49 10.03
N CYS A 133 -2.04 -18.28 11.04
CA CYS A 133 -2.67 -17.79 12.26
C CYS A 133 -1.65 -17.46 13.35
N GLY A 134 -1.89 -16.40 14.13
CA GLY A 134 -0.98 -15.97 15.19
C GLY A 134 0.28 -15.27 14.68
N GLY A 135 0.28 -14.80 13.43
CA GLY A 135 1.33 -14.00 12.83
C GLY A 135 2.37 -14.78 12.03
N LEU A 136 3.23 -14.02 11.35
CA LEU A 136 4.32 -14.47 10.50
C LEU A 136 5.57 -13.68 10.86
N THR A 137 6.61 -14.35 11.38
CA THR A 137 7.85 -13.70 11.82
C THR A 137 9.06 -14.25 11.07
N LEU A 138 9.77 -13.40 10.35
CA LEU A 138 10.91 -13.77 9.49
C LEU A 138 12.14 -12.92 9.82
N LYS A 139 13.27 -13.55 10.16
CA LYS A 139 14.45 -12.86 10.70
C LYS A 139 15.74 -13.24 9.97
N ASN A 140 16.71 -12.32 9.92
CA ASN A 140 18.13 -12.58 9.65
C ASN A 140 18.49 -13.34 8.34
N ALA A 141 17.53 -13.58 7.45
CA ALA A 141 17.69 -14.49 6.33
C ALA A 141 16.83 -14.08 5.13
N THR A 142 16.95 -14.84 4.04
CA THR A 142 16.21 -14.61 2.79
C THR A 142 15.02 -15.55 2.68
N PHE A 143 13.83 -14.99 2.51
CA PHE A 143 12.60 -15.74 2.40
C PHE A 143 11.97 -15.50 1.03
N THR A 144 11.77 -16.59 0.30
CA THR A 144 11.12 -16.56 -1.02
C THR A 144 9.66 -16.97 -0.84
N PHE A 145 8.75 -16.24 -1.46
CA PHE A 145 7.32 -16.53 -1.44
C PHE A 145 6.92 -17.06 -2.81
N GLU A 146 6.35 -18.27 -2.85
CA GLU A 146 5.70 -18.77 -4.05
C GLU A 146 4.48 -17.89 -4.41
N PRO A 147 4.16 -17.72 -5.71
CA PRO A 147 3.04 -16.87 -6.12
C PRO A 147 1.72 -17.29 -5.45
N GLY A 148 0.97 -16.33 -4.90
CA GLY A 148 -0.33 -16.57 -4.32
C GLY A 148 -0.72 -15.67 -3.15
N LEU A 149 -1.78 -16.06 -2.46
CA LEU A 149 -2.37 -15.32 -1.35
C LEU A 149 -1.89 -15.86 0.00
N TYR A 150 -1.29 -14.99 0.80
CA TYR A 150 -0.88 -15.25 2.17
C TYR A 150 -1.83 -14.52 3.11
N ILE A 151 -2.65 -15.27 3.83
CA ILE A 151 -3.57 -14.71 4.82
C ILE A 151 -2.89 -14.77 6.18
N ILE A 152 -2.64 -13.63 6.79
CA ILE A 152 -2.04 -13.52 8.12
C ILE A 152 -3.12 -13.07 9.08
N LYS A 153 -3.58 -13.99 9.93
CA LYS A 153 -4.73 -13.83 10.82
C LYS A 153 -4.30 -13.75 12.28
N ASP A 154 -4.88 -12.82 13.02
CA ASP A 154 -4.73 -12.66 14.48
C ASP A 154 -3.28 -12.52 14.96
N GLY A 155 -2.42 -11.94 14.12
CA GLY A 155 -1.03 -11.61 14.45
C GLY A 155 -0.39 -10.73 13.38
N ALA A 156 0.78 -10.18 13.70
CA ALA A 156 1.50 -9.28 12.80
C ALA A 156 2.37 -10.06 11.81
N PHE A 157 2.65 -9.42 10.67
CA PHE A 157 3.74 -9.82 9.77
C PHE A 157 5.00 -9.04 10.14
N VAL A 158 5.93 -9.71 10.79
CA VAL A 158 7.14 -9.13 11.36
C VAL A 158 8.36 -9.56 10.57
N THR A 159 9.18 -8.59 10.17
CA THR A 159 10.56 -8.84 9.73
C THR A 159 11.56 -8.05 10.57
N SER A 160 12.71 -8.65 10.84
CA SER A 160 13.77 -8.02 11.63
C SER A 160 15.16 -8.52 11.25
N GLY A 161 16.20 -7.77 11.64
CA GLY A 161 17.60 -8.19 11.50
C GLY A 161 18.07 -8.30 10.04
N GLY A 162 17.59 -7.40 9.17
CA GLY A 162 18.01 -7.36 7.77
C GLY A 162 17.43 -8.48 6.90
N ALA A 163 16.30 -9.09 7.29
CA ALA A 163 15.66 -10.13 6.49
C ALA A 163 15.33 -9.63 5.06
N THR A 164 15.53 -10.50 4.08
CA THR A 164 15.18 -10.23 2.68
C THR A 164 13.92 -10.99 2.31
N LEU A 165 12.93 -10.31 1.73
CA LEU A 165 11.71 -10.92 1.21
C LEU A 165 11.71 -10.84 -0.32
N ILE A 166 11.46 -11.97 -0.98
CA ILE A 166 11.41 -12.07 -2.44
C ILE A 166 10.10 -12.74 -2.83
N GLY A 167 9.29 -12.13 -3.69
CA GLY A 167 8.08 -12.75 -4.20
C GLY A 167 7.60 -12.06 -5.47
N ASP A 168 7.26 -12.85 -6.49
CA ASP A 168 6.60 -12.38 -7.71
C ASP A 168 5.16 -12.91 -7.73
N GLY A 169 4.17 -12.03 -7.79
CA GLY A 169 2.77 -12.42 -7.78
C GLY A 169 2.27 -12.85 -6.40
N VAL A 170 2.62 -12.09 -5.35
CA VAL A 170 2.27 -12.39 -3.96
C VAL A 170 1.42 -11.29 -3.33
N SER A 171 0.40 -11.68 -2.57
CA SER A 171 -0.47 -10.75 -1.86
C SER A 171 -0.59 -11.17 -0.39
N PHE A 172 -0.42 -10.22 0.52
CA PHE A 172 -0.53 -10.42 1.96
C PHE A 172 -1.82 -9.77 2.47
N PHE A 173 -2.79 -10.59 2.86
CA PHE A 173 -4.03 -10.13 3.50
C PHE A 173 -3.89 -10.27 5.02
N LEU A 174 -3.93 -9.16 5.74
CA LEU A 174 -3.75 -9.09 7.20
C LEU A 174 -5.10 -8.84 7.86
N THR A 175 -5.54 -9.71 8.77
CA THR A 175 -6.83 -9.55 9.48
C THR A 175 -6.76 -10.00 10.93
N GLY A 176 -7.68 -9.53 11.76
CA GLY A 176 -7.72 -9.80 13.20
C GLY A 176 -7.17 -8.68 14.07
N ASN A 177 -7.31 -8.84 15.39
CA ASN A 177 -7.05 -7.76 16.35
C ASN A 177 -5.58 -7.32 16.43
N ASN A 178 -4.66 -8.25 16.17
CA ASN A 178 -3.21 -8.03 16.20
C ASN A 178 -2.60 -7.92 14.79
N ALA A 179 -3.43 -7.71 13.77
CA ALA A 179 -2.98 -7.57 12.40
C ALA A 179 -2.21 -6.27 12.18
N GLY A 180 -1.16 -6.35 11.36
CA GLY A 180 -0.32 -5.22 11.02
C GLY A 180 1.01 -5.69 10.44
N VAL A 181 1.77 -4.75 9.88
CA VAL A 181 3.11 -5.00 9.36
C VAL A 181 4.14 -4.37 10.30
N THR A 182 5.22 -5.09 10.58
CA THR A 182 6.40 -4.53 11.25
C THR A 182 7.63 -5.00 10.51
N TRP A 183 7.99 -4.27 9.46
CA TRP A 183 9.18 -4.53 8.67
C TRP A 183 10.32 -3.62 9.12
N SER A 184 11.31 -4.22 9.79
CA SER A 184 12.32 -3.49 10.57
C SER A 184 13.75 -3.97 10.35
N GLY A 185 14.73 -3.12 10.67
CA GLY A 185 16.14 -3.49 10.68
C GLY A 185 16.83 -3.47 9.32
N GLY A 186 16.38 -2.64 8.38
CA GLY A 186 17.06 -2.43 7.10
C GLY A 186 16.95 -3.59 6.12
N GLY A 187 15.87 -4.36 6.18
CA GLY A 187 15.60 -5.44 5.24
C GLY A 187 15.53 -4.98 3.78
N ASN A 188 15.55 -5.95 2.87
CA ASN A 188 15.37 -5.74 1.44
C ASN A 188 14.10 -6.48 1.00
N TYR A 189 13.15 -5.78 0.39
CA TYR A 189 11.89 -6.36 -0.03
C TYR A 189 11.74 -6.19 -1.52
N GLN A 190 11.59 -7.30 -2.24
CA GLN A 190 11.35 -7.37 -3.67
C GLN A 190 10.04 -8.11 -3.88
N LEU A 191 8.94 -7.36 -3.90
CA LEU A 191 7.60 -7.91 -3.90
C LEU A 191 6.79 -7.33 -5.06
N SER A 192 6.18 -8.18 -5.87
CA SER A 192 5.14 -7.79 -6.83
C SER A 192 3.81 -8.44 -6.44
N ALA A 193 2.72 -7.69 -6.57
CA ALA A 193 1.39 -8.15 -6.19
C ALA A 193 0.87 -9.26 -7.12
N THR A 194 -0.10 -10.05 -6.63
CA THR A 194 -0.85 -10.97 -7.49
C THR A 194 -1.49 -10.23 -8.67
N ARG A 195 -1.52 -10.90 -9.83
CA ARG A 195 -2.07 -10.34 -11.08
C ARG A 195 -3.55 -10.65 -11.30
N ALA A 196 -4.11 -11.54 -10.47
CA ALA A 196 -5.49 -12.00 -10.55
C ALA A 196 -6.00 -12.44 -9.17
N GLY A 197 -7.30 -12.62 -9.05
CA GLY A 197 -7.96 -12.97 -7.79
C GLY A 197 -8.41 -11.72 -7.00
N PRO A 198 -9.02 -11.91 -5.83
CA PRO A 198 -9.66 -10.84 -5.08
C PRO A 198 -8.69 -9.75 -4.60
N MET A 199 -7.41 -10.10 -4.41
CA MET A 199 -6.35 -9.19 -3.95
C MET A 199 -5.40 -8.75 -5.09
N ALA A 200 -5.82 -8.93 -6.35
CA ALA A 200 -5.02 -8.51 -7.49
C ALA A 200 -4.64 -7.02 -7.37
N GLY A 201 -3.36 -6.71 -7.59
CA GLY A 201 -2.85 -5.35 -7.47
C GLY A 201 -2.45 -4.92 -6.06
N PHE A 202 -2.68 -5.73 -5.02
CA PHE A 202 -2.25 -5.44 -3.65
C PHE A 202 -1.07 -6.31 -3.23
N VAL A 203 0.05 -5.68 -2.85
CA VAL A 203 1.13 -6.38 -2.13
C VAL A 203 0.68 -6.62 -0.70
N VAL A 204 0.14 -5.59 -0.04
CA VAL A 204 -0.37 -5.67 1.32
C VAL A 204 -1.79 -5.10 1.37
N TYR A 205 -2.71 -5.86 1.94
CA TYR A 205 -4.06 -5.42 2.27
C TYR A 205 -4.33 -5.69 3.74
N LEU A 206 -4.37 -4.64 4.56
CA LEU A 206 -4.84 -4.70 5.92
C LEU A 206 -6.37 -4.56 5.94
N ASP A 207 -7.03 -5.55 6.53
CA ASP A 207 -8.48 -5.54 6.72
C ASP A 207 -8.92 -4.25 7.44
N PRO A 208 -9.92 -3.50 6.90
CA PRO A 208 -10.53 -2.38 7.60
C PRO A 208 -11.01 -2.69 9.03
N ASN A 209 -11.27 -3.95 9.38
CA ASN A 209 -11.65 -4.33 10.74
C ASN A 209 -10.46 -4.45 11.71
N ALA A 210 -9.23 -4.30 11.24
CA ALA A 210 -8.03 -4.34 12.08
C ALA A 210 -8.02 -3.20 13.10
N ASN A 211 -7.32 -3.41 14.22
CA ASN A 211 -7.26 -2.45 15.32
C ASN A 211 -6.75 -1.09 14.84
N ARG A 212 -7.63 -0.08 14.90
CA ARG A 212 -7.34 1.29 14.49
C ARG A 212 -6.25 1.95 15.36
N LEU A 213 -6.12 1.59 16.63
CA LEU A 213 -5.10 2.19 17.51
C LEU A 213 -3.70 1.64 17.26
N ALA A 214 -3.57 0.52 16.55
CA ALA A 214 -2.28 -0.03 16.18
C ALA A 214 -1.63 0.78 15.03
N LYS A 215 -0.38 0.46 14.76
CA LYS A 215 0.41 1.04 13.67
C LYS A 215 1.08 -0.05 12.86
N SER A 216 1.27 0.22 11.58
CA SER A 216 2.11 -0.58 10.70
C SER A 216 3.39 0.18 10.40
N VAL A 217 4.52 -0.53 10.40
CA VAL A 217 5.84 0.02 10.16
C VAL A 217 6.43 -0.67 8.95
N VAL A 218 6.86 0.11 7.96
CA VAL A 218 7.60 -0.37 6.81
C VAL A 218 8.92 0.39 6.73
N SER A 219 10.00 -0.31 7.10
CA SER A 219 11.36 0.22 6.96
C SER A 219 12.21 -0.70 6.10
N GLY A 220 12.82 -0.11 5.09
CA GLY A 220 13.63 -0.80 4.09
C GLY A 220 14.95 -0.10 3.85
N SER A 221 15.88 -0.85 3.26
CA SER A 221 17.13 -0.30 2.72
C SER A 221 16.92 0.31 1.33
N GLY A 222 17.98 0.91 0.77
CA GLY A 222 18.02 1.53 -0.56
C GLY A 222 17.51 0.67 -1.74
N ASN A 223 17.48 -0.65 -1.57
CA ASN A 223 17.20 -1.63 -2.63
C ASN A 223 15.76 -2.19 -2.61
N THR A 224 14.87 -1.55 -1.85
CA THR A 224 13.49 -2.02 -1.72
C THR A 224 12.67 -1.74 -2.99
N PHE A 225 11.89 -2.73 -3.44
CA PHE A 225 11.03 -2.71 -4.63
C PHE A 225 9.63 -3.26 -4.29
N TYR A 226 8.59 -2.48 -4.59
CA TYR A 226 7.20 -2.89 -4.47
C TYR A 226 6.44 -2.61 -5.77
N GLU A 227 5.93 -3.64 -6.44
CA GLU A 227 4.98 -3.47 -7.55
C GLU A 227 3.57 -3.81 -7.09
N GLY A 228 2.78 -2.78 -6.78
CA GLY A 228 1.42 -2.91 -6.27
C GLY A 228 1.05 -1.89 -5.18
N ALA A 229 -0.17 -2.02 -4.67
CA ALA A 229 -0.70 -1.20 -3.60
C ALA A 229 -0.40 -1.79 -2.21
N LEU A 230 -0.08 -0.91 -1.26
CA LEU A 230 -0.01 -1.20 0.16
C LEU A 230 -1.13 -0.43 0.87
N TYR A 231 -2.11 -1.16 1.38
CA TYR A 231 -3.37 -0.63 1.90
C TYR A 231 -3.50 -0.88 3.41
N PHE A 232 -3.58 0.20 4.20
CA PHE A 232 -3.61 0.23 5.67
C PHE A 232 -4.69 1.19 6.19
N PRO A 233 -5.97 0.97 5.86
CA PRO A 233 -7.01 2.00 5.93
C PRO A 233 -7.27 2.53 7.34
N ASN A 234 -7.06 1.69 8.36
CA ASN A 234 -7.30 2.02 9.75
C ASN A 234 -6.04 2.15 10.61
N GLN A 235 -4.84 1.92 10.06
CA GLN A 235 -3.60 2.05 10.82
C GLN A 235 -2.75 3.21 10.33
N LYS A 236 -2.01 3.81 11.27
CA LYS A 236 -0.91 4.71 10.91
C LYS A 236 0.16 3.88 10.20
N LEU A 237 0.61 4.33 9.04
CA LEU A 237 1.76 3.78 8.35
C LEU A 237 3.00 4.63 8.66
N GLU A 238 3.98 4.03 9.34
CA GLU A 238 5.28 4.63 9.60
C GLU A 238 6.29 4.10 8.59
N LEU A 239 6.83 5.01 7.79
CA LEU A 239 7.87 4.76 6.80
C LEU A 239 9.18 5.30 7.33
N SER A 240 10.25 4.53 7.14
CA SER A 240 11.61 5.00 7.42
C SER A 240 12.61 4.25 6.56
N GLY A 241 13.69 4.93 6.16
CA GLY A 241 14.57 4.40 5.11
C GLY A 241 13.97 4.67 3.72
N GLY A 242 14.86 4.88 2.75
CA GLY A 242 14.48 5.31 1.40
C GLY A 242 14.75 4.23 0.39
N SER A 243 13.91 4.14 -0.64
CA SER A 243 14.14 3.34 -1.83
C SER A 243 14.53 4.28 -2.96
N SER A 244 15.84 4.43 -3.20
CA SER A 244 16.34 4.80 -4.52
C SER A 244 16.55 3.49 -5.28
N ALA A 245 15.48 2.75 -5.55
CA ALA A 245 15.61 1.58 -6.42
C ALA A 245 16.23 2.08 -7.74
N ALA A 246 17.31 1.43 -8.20
CA ALA A 246 17.94 1.72 -9.48
C ALA A 246 16.94 1.60 -10.66
N THR A 247 15.87 0.84 -10.43
CA THR A 247 14.68 0.69 -11.28
C THR A 247 13.43 0.81 -10.41
N PRO A 248 12.83 2.01 -10.30
CA PRO A 248 11.59 2.16 -9.56
C PRO A 248 10.48 1.32 -10.24
N SER A 249 9.65 0.68 -9.41
CA SER A 249 8.51 -0.11 -9.85
C SER A 249 7.64 0.68 -10.84
N PRO A 250 7.09 0.05 -11.89
CA PRO A 250 6.15 0.72 -12.78
C PRO A 250 4.85 1.13 -12.07
N PHE A 251 4.52 0.52 -10.93
CA PHE A 251 3.34 0.88 -10.14
C PHE A 251 3.58 0.66 -8.65
N THR A 252 3.42 1.72 -7.85
CA THR A 252 3.31 1.60 -6.39
C THR A 252 2.24 2.56 -5.89
N ALA A 253 1.45 2.14 -4.91
CA ALA A 253 0.53 3.03 -4.21
C ALA A 253 0.50 2.74 -2.71
N PHE A 254 0.35 3.78 -1.90
CA PHE A 254 0.21 3.72 -0.46
C PHE A 254 -1.10 4.39 -0.04
N ILE A 255 -1.94 3.63 0.63
CA ILE A 255 -3.21 4.12 1.15
C ILE A 255 -3.22 3.76 2.63
N ALA A 256 -3.39 4.74 3.51
CA ALA A 256 -3.37 4.50 4.93
C ALA A 256 -4.31 5.46 5.66
N ARG A 257 -4.58 5.18 6.94
CA ARG A 257 -5.26 6.15 7.79
C ARG A 257 -4.51 7.48 7.81
N ASN A 258 -3.20 7.38 8.05
CA ASN A 258 -2.24 8.48 8.02
C ASN A 258 -0.81 7.99 7.89
N PHE A 259 0.09 8.91 7.55
CA PHE A 259 1.49 8.62 7.28
C PHE A 259 2.42 9.39 8.21
N LEU A 260 3.49 8.72 8.62
CA LEU A 260 4.72 9.37 9.08
C LEU A 260 5.88 8.83 8.25
N PHE A 261 6.57 9.69 7.51
CA PHE A 261 7.86 9.37 6.91
C PHE A 261 8.97 10.11 7.66
N SER A 262 10.01 9.38 8.04
CA SER A 262 11.11 9.91 8.84
C SER A 262 12.47 9.35 8.42
N GLY A 263 13.54 9.99 8.87
CA GLY A 263 14.92 9.47 8.72
C GLY A 263 15.68 9.97 7.50
N GLY A 264 15.28 11.10 6.90
CA GLY A 264 16.10 11.82 5.91
C GLY A 264 16.32 11.09 4.60
N SER A 265 15.32 10.35 4.15
CA SER A 265 15.44 9.45 3.01
C SER A 265 14.45 9.79 1.90
N THR A 266 14.68 9.24 0.69
CA THR A 266 13.80 9.44 -0.46
C THR A 266 12.88 8.24 -0.64
N LEU A 267 11.58 8.50 -0.76
CA LEU A 267 10.60 7.55 -1.23
C LEU A 267 10.17 7.95 -2.64
N SER A 268 10.50 7.12 -3.63
CA SER A 268 10.07 7.29 -5.02
C SER A 268 8.95 6.31 -5.33
N ILE A 269 7.79 6.86 -5.65
CA ILE A 269 6.57 6.19 -6.08
C ILE A 269 6.38 6.55 -7.54
N ASN A 270 6.17 5.54 -8.37
CA ASN A 270 5.93 5.71 -9.79
C ASN A 270 4.62 5.03 -10.15
N VAL A 271 3.87 5.69 -11.03
CA VAL A 271 2.70 5.10 -11.68
C VAL A 271 2.84 5.30 -13.19
N ALA A 272 3.17 4.20 -13.87
CA ALA A 272 3.29 4.08 -15.32
C ALA A 272 2.45 2.87 -15.75
N PRO A 273 1.12 3.05 -15.94
CA PRO A 273 0.16 1.97 -16.18
C PRO A 273 0.53 1.08 -17.37
N ASP A 274 1.13 1.67 -18.41
CA ASP A 274 1.59 1.02 -19.63
C ASP A 274 2.79 0.08 -19.42
N LYS A 275 3.49 0.22 -18.29
CA LYS A 275 4.71 -0.54 -17.98
C LYS A 275 4.53 -1.55 -16.86
N SER A 276 3.39 -1.55 -16.17
CA SER A 276 3.15 -2.47 -15.06
C SER A 276 2.57 -3.80 -15.53
N THR A 277 3.09 -4.88 -14.97
CA THR A 277 2.53 -6.22 -15.18
C THR A 277 1.48 -6.57 -14.12
N VAL A 278 1.40 -5.77 -13.07
CA VAL A 278 0.43 -5.85 -11.99
C VAL A 278 -0.77 -4.95 -12.33
N PRO A 279 -2.01 -5.45 -12.19
CA PRO A 279 -3.18 -4.62 -12.42
C PRO A 279 -3.23 -3.49 -11.38
N ILE A 280 -3.41 -2.26 -11.86
CA ILE A 280 -3.64 -1.12 -10.99
C ILE A 280 -5.09 -1.21 -10.48
N PRO A 281 -5.33 -1.27 -9.15
CA PRO A 281 -6.68 -1.32 -8.61
C PRO A 281 -7.52 -0.15 -9.13
N ALA A 282 -8.67 -0.44 -9.74
CA ALA A 282 -9.49 0.55 -10.45
C ALA A 282 -9.79 1.78 -9.59
N GLY A 283 -10.05 1.58 -8.30
CA GLY A 283 -10.33 2.61 -7.30
C GLY A 283 -9.25 3.69 -7.14
N LEU A 284 -8.03 3.50 -7.66
CA LEU A 284 -7.00 4.56 -7.67
C LEU A 284 -7.21 5.61 -8.75
N TYR A 285 -7.97 5.30 -9.80
CA TYR A 285 -8.29 6.27 -10.85
C TYR A 285 -9.50 7.12 -10.46
N PRO A 286 -9.42 8.45 -10.58
CA PRO A 286 -10.59 9.32 -10.45
C PRO A 286 -11.71 8.84 -11.41
N GLY A 287 -12.94 8.69 -10.92
CA GLY A 287 -14.09 8.33 -11.77
C GLY A 287 -14.37 6.82 -11.94
N SER A 288 -13.51 5.94 -11.44
CA SER A 288 -13.71 4.47 -11.45
C SER A 288 -14.91 3.96 -10.61
N GLY A 289 -15.59 4.86 -9.89
CA GLY A 289 -16.70 4.55 -9.00
C GLY A 289 -18.06 4.29 -9.66
N ASN A 290 -18.19 4.44 -10.99
CA ASN A 290 -19.41 4.06 -11.70
C ASN A 290 -19.07 3.22 -12.94
N PRO A 291 -19.35 1.89 -12.94
CA PRO A 291 -19.38 1.16 -14.20
C PRO A 291 -20.51 1.74 -15.07
N ARG A 292 -20.16 2.50 -16.12
CA ARG A 292 -21.10 2.76 -17.21
C ARG A 292 -21.21 1.50 -18.05
N LEU A 293 -22.40 0.91 -18.07
CA LEU A 293 -22.77 -0.07 -19.08
C LEU A 293 -22.68 0.62 -20.45
N ILE A 294 -21.76 0.16 -21.29
CA ILE A 294 -21.80 0.47 -22.72
C ILE A 294 -22.76 -0.55 -23.32
N ASN A 295 -23.92 -0.07 -23.78
CA ASN A 295 -24.90 -0.87 -24.53
C ASN A 295 -24.35 -1.30 -25.89
#